data_AF-A0AAD4MVG1-F1
#
_entry.id   AF-A0AAD4MVG1-F1
#
_cell.length_a   1.000
_cell.length_b   1.000
_cell.length_c   1.000
_cell.angle_alpha   90.00
_cell.angle_beta   90.00
_cell.angle_gamma   90.00
#
_symmetry.space_group_name_H-M   'P 1'
#
loop_
_entity.id
_entity.type
_entity.pdbx_description
1 polymer ?
#
loop_
_entity_poly.entity_id
_entity_poly.type
_entity_poly.pdbx_seq_one_letter_code
_entity_poly.pdbx_strand_id
1 'polypeptide(L)'
;MSAVIEGKTCESENCGKAAKLRCPTCIKLQLPDAFFCSQDCFKGTWPTHKLFMPSSDTYNPWPYYSYTGSLRPAKQTPRRSVPEHIPRPDYALHPEGVSMLEKNSRTSGQIVVNTPEEQEGVRLASKLGREVLDEAARAIAVGVTTDEIDRVVHEACIERDCYPSPLGYYKFPKSCCTSVNEVICHGIPDLRPLENGDLCNVDITVYHRGFHGDLNETFFVGDKVSEEKRKLVQVTYECLQQGIGIGQFFARERKNVIMTHKHIYR
;
A
#
# COMPACT_ATOMS: atom_id res chain seq x y z
N MET A 1 8.89 -10.67 44.92
CA MET A 1 8.36 -12.04 45.11
C MET A 1 7.12 -12.17 44.24
N SER A 2 7.10 -13.05 43.23
CA SER A 2 5.88 -13.27 42.41
C SER A 2 4.77 -13.81 43.30
N ALA A 3 3.68 -13.05 43.41
CA ALA A 3 2.48 -13.47 44.11
C ALA A 3 1.92 -14.75 43.48
N VAL A 4 1.46 -15.68 44.31
CA VAL A 4 0.73 -16.87 43.87
C VAL A 4 -0.57 -16.39 43.22
N ILE A 5 -0.88 -16.91 42.04
CA ILE A 5 -2.17 -16.63 41.40
C ILE A 5 -3.18 -17.55 42.09
N GLU A 6 -4.07 -16.97 42.90
CA GLU A 6 -5.01 -17.73 43.74
C GLU A 6 -5.80 -18.77 42.93
N GLY A 7 -5.75 -20.02 43.41
CA GLY A 7 -6.55 -21.13 42.89
C GLY A 7 -6.13 -21.72 41.53
N LYS A 8 -4.98 -21.33 40.96
CA LYS A 8 -4.52 -21.86 39.65
C LYS A 8 -3.32 -22.80 39.78
N THR A 9 -3.38 -23.93 39.08
CA THR A 9 -2.32 -24.95 39.01
C THR A 9 -1.54 -24.84 37.71
N CYS A 10 -0.30 -25.33 37.72
CA CYS A 10 0.58 -25.36 36.54
C CYS A 10 0.03 -26.32 35.48
N GLU A 11 -0.07 -25.84 34.24
CA GLU A 11 -0.57 -26.61 33.08
C GLU A 11 0.49 -27.50 32.43
N SER A 12 1.72 -27.51 32.94
CA SER A 12 2.79 -28.37 32.43
C SER A 12 2.54 -29.83 32.80
N GLU A 13 2.71 -30.74 31.83
CA GLU A 13 2.53 -32.18 32.03
C GLU A 13 3.35 -32.67 33.24
N ASN A 14 2.67 -33.37 34.15
CA ASN A 14 3.25 -33.92 35.39
C ASN A 14 3.83 -32.91 36.40
N CYS A 15 3.48 -31.62 36.33
CA CYS A 15 3.96 -30.63 37.30
C CYS A 15 3.12 -30.52 38.59
N GLY A 16 1.82 -30.22 38.46
CA GLY A 16 0.87 -30.13 39.59
C GLY A 16 1.13 -29.00 40.62
N LYS A 17 2.19 -28.18 40.47
CA LYS A 17 2.52 -27.09 41.40
C LYS A 17 1.61 -25.87 41.24
N ALA A 18 1.51 -25.04 42.28
CA ALA A 18 0.78 -23.77 42.21
C ALA A 18 1.40 -22.79 41.19
N ALA A 19 0.55 -22.13 40.40
CA ALA A 19 0.98 -21.22 39.36
C ALA A 19 1.44 -19.85 39.91
N LYS A 20 2.46 -19.28 39.27
CA LYS A 20 3.05 -17.97 39.60
C LYS A 20 3.24 -17.07 38.37
N LEU A 21 3.04 -17.62 37.18
CA LEU A 21 3.26 -16.99 35.90
C LEU A 21 2.05 -17.22 35.00
N ARG A 22 1.82 -16.27 34.10
CA ARG A 22 0.84 -16.36 33.01
C ARG A 22 1.55 -16.27 31.68
N CYS A 23 0.99 -16.90 30.65
CA CYS A 23 1.49 -16.76 29.29
C CYS A 23 1.35 -15.30 28.80
N PRO A 24 2.44 -14.58 28.48
CA PRO A 24 2.37 -13.20 28.02
C PRO A 24 1.63 -13.05 26.70
N THR A 25 1.68 -14.08 25.85
CA THR A 25 0.97 -14.11 24.56
C THR A 25 -0.54 -14.27 24.74
N CYS A 26 -1.01 -15.10 25.69
CA CYS A 26 -2.45 -15.20 25.98
C CYS A 26 -3.01 -13.89 26.50
N ILE A 27 -2.27 -13.21 27.40
CA ILE A 27 -2.65 -11.88 27.91
C ILE A 27 -2.76 -10.89 26.76
N LYS A 28 -1.75 -10.85 25.88
CA LYS A 28 -1.71 -9.93 24.73
C LYS A 28 -2.86 -10.18 23.74
N LEU A 29 -3.21 -11.44 23.51
CA LEU A 29 -4.24 -11.85 22.55
C LEU A 29 -5.64 -11.97 23.15
N GLN A 30 -5.82 -11.64 24.44
CA GLN A 30 -7.08 -11.78 25.17
C GLN A 30 -7.68 -13.21 25.06
N LEU A 31 -6.81 -14.22 25.03
CA LEU A 31 -7.18 -15.63 25.02
C LEU A 31 -7.36 -16.15 26.45
N PRO A 32 -8.00 -17.32 26.66
CA PRO A 32 -7.97 -18.00 27.95
C PRO A 32 -6.55 -18.06 28.53
N ASP A 33 -6.40 -17.52 29.74
CA ASP A 33 -5.09 -17.44 30.41
C ASP A 33 -4.53 -18.85 30.63
N ALA A 34 -3.25 -19.02 30.30
CA ALA A 34 -2.49 -20.24 30.59
C ALA A 34 -1.48 -20.00 31.72
N PHE A 35 -1.43 -20.92 32.68
CA PHE A 35 -0.77 -20.75 33.98
C PHE A 35 0.42 -21.69 34.19
N PHE A 36 1.54 -21.15 34.68
CA PHE A 36 2.79 -21.90 34.88
C PHE A 36 3.43 -21.60 36.24
N CYS A 37 4.09 -22.59 36.86
CA CYS A 37 4.79 -22.39 38.15
C CYS A 37 6.21 -21.81 37.99
N SER A 38 6.85 -22.01 36.83
CA SER A 38 8.22 -21.58 36.53
C SER A 38 8.42 -21.35 35.02
N GLN A 39 9.51 -20.67 34.66
CA GLN A 39 9.90 -20.47 33.27
C GLN A 39 10.25 -21.78 32.56
N ASP A 40 10.78 -22.77 33.27
CA ASP A 40 11.11 -24.08 32.70
C ASP A 40 9.85 -24.86 32.32
N CYS A 41 8.81 -24.83 33.17
CA CYS A 41 7.50 -25.40 32.84
C CYS A 41 6.85 -24.69 31.65
N PHE A 42 6.96 -23.36 31.56
CA PHE A 42 6.50 -22.61 30.40
C PHE A 42 7.23 -23.03 29.12
N LYS A 43 8.57 -23.08 29.14
CA LYS A 43 9.38 -23.43 27.97
C LYS A 43 9.18 -24.88 27.52
N GLY A 44 9.06 -25.81 28.47
CA GLY A 44 8.80 -27.22 28.17
C GLY A 44 7.43 -27.46 27.54
N THR A 45 6.43 -26.68 27.93
CA THR A 45 5.05 -26.78 27.40
C THR A 45 4.81 -25.86 26.19
N TRP A 46 5.70 -24.90 25.91
CA TRP A 46 5.58 -23.96 24.79
C TRP A 46 5.38 -24.63 23.41
N PRO A 47 6.10 -25.70 23.03
CA PRO A 47 5.95 -26.33 21.72
C PRO A 47 4.54 -26.85 21.45
N THR A 48 3.84 -27.33 22.47
CA THR A 48 2.45 -27.85 22.38
C THR A 48 1.43 -26.75 22.63
N HIS A 49 1.66 -25.88 23.62
CA HIS A 49 0.77 -24.76 23.95
C HIS A 49 0.59 -23.78 22.77
N LYS A 50 1.65 -23.49 22.01
CA LYS A 50 1.58 -22.60 20.84
C LYS A 50 0.76 -23.16 19.67
N LEU A 51 0.46 -24.47 19.64
CA LEU A 51 -0.36 -25.08 18.59
C LEU A 51 -1.85 -24.77 18.76
N PHE A 52 -2.28 -24.51 19.99
CA PHE A 52 -3.66 -24.13 20.32
C PHE A 52 -3.85 -22.62 20.33
N MET A 53 -2.77 -21.86 20.20
CA MET A 53 -2.87 -20.45 19.90
C MET A 53 -3.42 -20.31 18.48
N PRO A 54 -4.35 -19.38 18.23
CA PRO A 54 -4.63 -18.99 16.87
C PRO A 54 -3.28 -18.63 16.24
N SER A 55 -2.89 -19.38 15.20
CA SER A 55 -1.92 -18.85 14.25
C SER A 55 -2.43 -17.47 13.89
N SER A 56 -1.62 -16.43 14.01
CA SER A 56 -2.00 -15.08 13.56
C SER A 56 -2.74 -15.25 12.25
N ASP A 57 -4.04 -14.97 12.25
CA ASP A 57 -4.99 -15.32 11.20
C ASP A 57 -4.43 -14.81 9.87
N THR A 58 -3.64 -15.63 9.15
CA THR A 58 -2.81 -15.14 8.04
C THR A 58 -3.76 -14.97 6.89
N TYR A 59 -4.26 -13.76 6.74
CA TYR A 59 -5.10 -13.38 5.62
C TYR A 59 -4.40 -13.77 4.32
N ASN A 60 -4.92 -14.81 3.66
CA ASN A 60 -4.43 -15.30 2.38
C ASN A 60 -5.62 -15.51 1.45
N PRO A 61 -6.05 -14.46 0.74
CA PRO A 61 -7.18 -14.55 -0.19
C PRO A 61 -6.88 -15.44 -1.40
N TRP A 62 -5.61 -15.81 -1.62
CA TRP A 62 -5.17 -16.67 -2.72
C TRP A 62 -4.33 -17.86 -2.21
N PRO A 63 -4.96 -18.85 -1.55
CA PRO A 63 -4.23 -19.98 -0.93
C PRO A 63 -3.46 -20.85 -1.93
N TYR A 64 -3.87 -20.85 -3.20
CA TYR A 64 -3.24 -21.62 -4.27
C TYR A 64 -2.27 -20.81 -5.14
N TYR A 65 -2.07 -19.53 -4.83
CA TYR A 65 -1.12 -18.68 -5.54
C TYR A 65 0.26 -18.75 -4.88
N SER A 66 1.29 -18.99 -5.70
CA SER A 66 2.68 -18.99 -5.26
C SER A 66 3.26 -17.59 -5.39
N TYR A 67 3.40 -16.89 -4.26
CA TYR A 67 4.03 -15.57 -4.20
C TYR A 67 5.52 -15.63 -4.58
N THR A 68 5.98 -14.63 -5.32
CA THR A 68 7.36 -14.54 -5.83
C THR A 68 8.37 -13.99 -4.82
N GLY A 69 7.89 -13.27 -3.81
CA GLY A 69 8.72 -12.66 -2.76
C GLY A 69 8.15 -12.88 -1.36
N SER A 70 8.59 -12.08 -0.40
CA SER A 70 8.20 -12.18 1.02
C SER A 70 6.91 -11.41 1.33
N LEU A 71 6.52 -10.44 0.51
CA LEU A 71 5.34 -9.62 0.74
C LEU A 71 4.06 -10.46 0.62
N ARG A 72 3.08 -10.19 1.49
CA ARG A 72 1.76 -10.82 1.48
C ARG A 72 0.68 -9.75 1.62
N PRO A 73 -0.51 -9.95 1.03
CA PRO A 73 -1.63 -9.05 1.22
C PRO A 73 -2.08 -9.09 2.69
N ALA A 74 -2.60 -7.98 3.18
CA ALA A 74 -3.33 -7.88 4.43
C ALA A 74 -4.81 -7.57 4.17
N LYS A 75 -5.63 -7.67 5.23
CA LYS A 75 -7.06 -7.30 5.15
C LYS A 75 -7.18 -5.83 4.72
N GLN A 76 -8.22 -5.50 3.95
CA GLN A 76 -8.50 -4.13 3.50
C GLN A 76 -9.67 -3.56 4.32
N THR A 77 -9.66 -2.25 4.56
CA THR A 77 -10.85 -1.56 5.08
C THR A 77 -11.87 -1.33 3.96
N PRO A 78 -13.16 -1.09 4.29
CA PRO A 78 -14.17 -0.76 3.29
C PRO A 78 -13.81 0.45 2.43
N ARG A 79 -14.39 0.51 1.23
CA ARG A 79 -14.23 1.65 0.30
C ARG A 79 -14.73 2.94 0.96
N ARG A 80 -13.96 4.03 0.80
CA ARG A 80 -14.30 5.37 1.32
C ARG A 80 -15.30 6.08 0.40
N SER A 81 -16.20 6.87 0.99
CA SER A 81 -17.24 7.60 0.28
C SER A 81 -16.74 8.96 -0.20
N VAL A 82 -17.06 9.32 -1.44
CA VAL A 82 -16.83 10.67 -1.98
C VAL A 82 -18.11 11.50 -1.80
N PRO A 83 -18.05 12.76 -1.31
CA PRO A 83 -19.21 13.65 -1.22
C PRO A 83 -19.94 13.85 -2.56
N GLU A 84 -21.24 14.11 -2.52
CA GLU A 84 -22.07 14.23 -3.72
C GLU A 84 -21.68 15.44 -4.59
N HIS A 85 -21.22 16.53 -3.98
CA HIS A 85 -20.87 17.76 -4.71
C HIS A 85 -19.62 17.65 -5.59
N ILE A 86 -18.76 16.64 -5.36
CA ILE A 86 -17.54 16.44 -6.14
C ILE A 86 -17.89 15.79 -7.49
N PRO A 87 -17.50 16.40 -8.62
CA PRO A 87 -17.69 15.81 -9.94
C PRO A 87 -17.04 14.43 -10.07
N ARG A 88 -17.74 13.50 -10.72
CA ARG A 88 -17.30 12.11 -10.88
C ARG A 88 -16.95 11.82 -12.34
N PRO A 89 -15.90 11.03 -12.61
CA PRO A 89 -15.65 10.49 -13.93
C PRO A 89 -16.73 9.46 -14.32
N ASP A 90 -16.84 9.14 -15.61
CA ASP A 90 -17.92 8.31 -16.16
C ASP A 90 -17.98 6.90 -15.57
N TYR A 91 -16.82 6.34 -15.20
CA TYR A 91 -16.72 5.01 -14.60
C TYR A 91 -17.14 4.94 -13.13
N ALA A 92 -17.20 6.05 -12.40
CA ALA A 92 -17.37 6.03 -10.94
C ALA A 92 -18.68 5.38 -10.48
N LEU A 93 -19.73 5.50 -11.31
CA LEU A 93 -21.06 4.92 -11.09
C LEU A 93 -21.34 3.71 -12.00
N HIS A 94 -20.40 3.34 -12.86
CA HIS A 94 -20.55 2.16 -13.71
C HIS A 94 -20.42 0.89 -12.84
N PRO A 95 -21.32 -0.10 -12.96
CA PRO A 95 -21.29 -1.31 -12.12
C PRO A 95 -19.97 -2.08 -12.23
N GLU A 96 -19.39 -2.09 -13.42
CA GLU A 96 -18.07 -2.68 -13.69
C GLU A 96 -16.88 -1.72 -13.58
N GLY A 97 -17.11 -0.45 -13.22
CA GLY A 97 -16.04 0.56 -13.19
C GLY A 97 -15.45 0.89 -14.55
N VAL A 98 -16.16 0.61 -15.64
CA VAL A 98 -15.66 0.78 -17.00
C VAL A 98 -15.89 2.21 -17.47
N SER A 99 -14.85 2.84 -18.02
CA SER A 99 -15.00 4.10 -18.76
C SER A 99 -15.46 3.80 -20.19
N MET A 100 -16.64 4.29 -20.54
CA MET A 100 -17.16 4.19 -21.90
C MET A 100 -16.47 5.21 -22.83
N LEU A 101 -16.07 6.36 -22.29
CA LEU A 101 -15.29 7.36 -23.02
C LEU A 101 -13.95 6.78 -23.50
N GLU A 102 -13.22 6.06 -22.62
CA GLU A 102 -11.98 5.39 -23.01
C GLU A 102 -12.21 4.24 -24.01
N LYS A 103 -13.27 3.45 -23.82
CA LYS A 103 -13.60 2.36 -24.76
C LYS A 103 -13.85 2.88 -26.17
N ASN A 104 -14.53 4.02 -26.28
CA ASN A 104 -14.84 4.64 -27.56
C ASN A 104 -13.61 5.29 -28.21
N SER A 105 -12.65 5.80 -27.42
CA SER A 105 -11.44 6.44 -27.95
C SER A 105 -10.35 5.45 -28.38
N ARG A 106 -10.31 4.25 -27.77
CA ARG A 106 -9.31 3.19 -27.98
C ARG A 106 -9.06 2.78 -29.44
N THR A 107 -10.04 2.96 -30.32
CA THR A 107 -9.95 2.55 -31.74
C THR A 107 -9.42 3.65 -32.67
N SER A 108 -9.36 4.90 -32.20
CA SER A 108 -9.08 6.04 -33.08
C SER A 108 -7.60 6.18 -33.48
N GLY A 109 -6.66 5.72 -32.64
CA GLY A 109 -5.22 5.98 -32.80
C GLY A 109 -4.83 7.47 -32.79
N GLN A 110 -5.81 8.37 -32.62
CA GLN A 110 -5.65 9.82 -32.66
C GLN A 110 -5.25 10.33 -31.28
N ILE A 111 -4.24 11.20 -31.25
CA ILE A 111 -3.84 11.92 -30.04
C ILE A 111 -4.67 13.20 -29.99
N VAL A 112 -5.42 13.39 -28.91
CA VAL A 112 -6.20 14.61 -28.69
C VAL A 112 -5.24 15.80 -28.56
N VAL A 113 -5.54 16.87 -29.30
CA VAL A 113 -4.81 18.15 -29.20
C VAL A 113 -5.65 19.10 -28.37
N ASN A 114 -5.23 19.31 -27.12
CA ASN A 114 -5.98 20.10 -26.15
C ASN A 114 -5.99 21.60 -26.53
N THR A 115 -7.15 22.25 -26.38
CA THR A 115 -7.27 23.72 -26.46
C THR A 115 -6.51 24.40 -25.31
N PRO A 116 -6.23 25.72 -25.39
CA PRO A 116 -5.60 26.45 -24.28
C PRO A 116 -6.33 26.29 -22.94
N GLU A 117 -7.66 26.25 -22.94
CA GLU A 117 -8.50 26.06 -21.76
C GLU A 117 -8.36 24.64 -21.20
N GLU A 118 -8.38 23.63 -22.06
CA GLU A 118 -8.17 22.23 -21.66
C GLU A 118 -6.76 21.99 -21.11
N GLN A 119 -5.75 22.64 -21.69
CA GLN A 119 -4.39 22.61 -21.15
C GLN A 119 -4.33 23.18 -19.73
N GLU A 120 -5.08 24.26 -19.44
CA GLU A 120 -5.15 24.81 -18.09
C GLU A 120 -5.87 23.88 -17.12
N GLY A 121 -6.91 23.19 -17.58
CA GLY A 121 -7.57 22.13 -16.82
C GLY A 121 -6.60 21.01 -16.43
N VAL A 122 -5.78 20.53 -17.38
CA VAL A 122 -4.74 19.53 -17.11
C VAL A 122 -3.67 20.07 -16.14
N ARG A 123 -3.17 21.31 -16.33
CA ARG A 123 -2.19 21.90 -15.41
C ARG A 123 -2.70 21.98 -13.99
N LEU A 124 -3.96 22.41 -13.81
CA LEU A 124 -4.59 22.48 -12.50
C LEU A 124 -4.72 21.09 -11.86
N ALA A 125 -5.23 20.10 -12.60
CA ALA A 125 -5.35 18.73 -12.10
C ALA A 125 -3.98 18.13 -11.73
N SER A 126 -2.94 18.32 -12.55
CA SER A 126 -1.57 17.89 -12.25
C SER A 126 -1.00 18.56 -11.00
N LYS A 127 -1.24 19.86 -10.81
CA LYS A 127 -0.82 20.59 -9.61
C LYS A 127 -1.50 20.01 -8.35
N LEU A 128 -2.81 19.80 -8.40
CA LEU A 128 -3.55 19.22 -7.28
C LEU A 128 -3.08 17.78 -6.99
N GLY A 129 -2.77 16.99 -8.02
CA GLY A 129 -2.16 15.67 -7.86
C GLY A 129 -0.83 15.73 -7.12
N ARG A 130 0.05 16.67 -7.46
CA ARG A 130 1.31 16.91 -6.72
C ARG A 130 1.06 17.22 -5.25
N GLU A 131 0.14 18.15 -4.95
CA GLU A 131 -0.16 18.50 -3.57
C GLU A 131 -0.66 17.28 -2.77
N VAL A 132 -1.46 16.40 -3.37
CA VAL A 132 -1.92 15.15 -2.75
C VAL A 132 -0.78 14.16 -2.55
N LEU A 133 0.12 14.00 -3.52
CA LEU A 133 1.30 13.15 -3.38
C LEU A 133 2.21 13.64 -2.23
N ASP A 134 2.34 14.95 -2.06
CA ASP A 134 3.14 15.52 -0.98
C ASP A 134 2.51 15.27 0.40
N GLU A 135 1.17 15.23 0.52
CA GLU A 135 0.48 14.76 1.74
C GLU A 135 0.76 13.29 2.01
N ALA A 136 0.69 12.44 0.98
CA ALA A 136 1.01 11.02 1.10
C ALA A 136 2.46 10.81 1.56
N ALA A 137 3.40 11.54 0.98
CA ALA A 137 4.81 11.49 1.34
C ALA A 137 5.06 11.80 2.82
N ARG A 138 4.32 12.78 3.39
CA ARG A 138 4.40 13.13 4.82
C ARG A 138 3.87 12.03 5.74
N ALA A 139 2.94 11.21 5.26
CA ALA A 139 2.36 10.12 6.04
C ALA A 139 3.25 8.86 6.07
N ILE A 140 4.24 8.75 5.18
CA ILE A 140 5.10 7.56 5.08
C ILE A 140 6.04 7.48 6.28
N ALA A 141 5.80 6.49 7.14
CA ALA A 141 6.65 6.17 8.27
C ALA A 141 6.59 4.68 8.61
N VAL A 142 7.61 4.20 9.35
CA VAL A 142 7.64 2.83 9.88
C VAL A 142 6.41 2.59 10.75
N GLY A 143 5.69 1.51 10.51
CA GLY A 143 4.49 1.12 11.24
C GLY A 143 3.18 1.68 10.69
N VAL A 144 3.22 2.69 9.80
CA VAL A 144 2.02 3.19 9.12
C VAL A 144 1.55 2.16 8.10
N THR A 145 0.24 1.91 8.02
CA THR A 145 -0.32 0.99 7.02
C THR A 145 -0.52 1.70 5.68
N THR A 146 -0.50 0.94 4.59
CA THR A 146 -0.83 1.52 3.28
C THR A 146 -2.30 1.97 3.22
N ASP A 147 -3.21 1.34 3.95
CA ASP A 147 -4.60 1.80 4.11
C ASP A 147 -4.74 3.18 4.79
N GLU A 148 -3.80 3.52 5.69
CA GLU A 148 -3.74 4.85 6.31
C GLU A 148 -3.19 5.90 5.33
N ILE A 149 -2.23 5.53 4.49
CA ILE A 149 -1.78 6.40 3.37
C ILE A 149 -2.95 6.65 2.40
N ASP A 150 -3.72 5.62 2.06
CA ASP A 150 -4.94 5.77 1.26
C ASP A 150 -5.97 6.70 1.92
N ARG A 151 -6.12 6.66 3.25
CA ARG A 151 -6.98 7.60 3.99
C ARG A 151 -6.55 9.03 3.76
N VAL A 152 -5.26 9.32 3.99
CA VAL A 152 -4.68 10.66 3.83
C VAL A 152 -4.85 11.14 2.39
N VAL A 153 -4.56 10.28 1.41
CA VAL A 153 -4.74 10.61 -0.01
C VAL A 153 -6.20 10.89 -0.34
N HIS A 154 -7.12 10.05 0.14
CA HIS A 154 -8.55 10.22 -0.09
C HIS A 154 -9.02 11.56 0.45
N GLU A 155 -8.74 11.85 1.71
CA GLU A 155 -9.12 13.10 2.37
C GLU A 155 -8.51 14.32 1.67
N ALA A 156 -7.23 14.27 1.32
CA ALA A 156 -6.54 15.33 0.59
C ALA A 156 -7.16 15.59 -0.81
N CYS A 157 -7.68 14.55 -1.49
CA CYS A 157 -8.45 14.72 -2.72
C CYS A 157 -9.78 15.44 -2.44
N ILE A 158 -10.53 15.00 -1.42
CA ILE A 158 -11.83 15.58 -1.08
C ILE A 158 -11.69 17.06 -0.71
N GLU A 159 -10.69 17.41 0.10
CA GLU A 159 -10.39 18.79 0.51
C GLU A 159 -10.08 19.73 -0.67
N ARG A 160 -9.68 19.17 -1.81
CA ARG A 160 -9.34 19.89 -3.05
C ARG A 160 -10.45 19.82 -4.10
N ASP A 161 -11.64 19.36 -3.72
CA ASP A 161 -12.76 19.10 -4.64
C ASP A 161 -12.37 18.20 -5.82
N CYS A 162 -11.53 17.20 -5.54
CA CYS A 162 -11.07 16.20 -6.51
C CYS A 162 -11.72 14.85 -6.21
N TYR A 163 -12.04 14.12 -7.27
CA TYR A 163 -12.32 12.69 -7.19
C TYR A 163 -11.00 11.90 -7.28
N PRO A 164 -10.70 10.95 -6.37
CA PRO A 164 -9.53 10.08 -6.52
C PRO A 164 -9.77 9.08 -7.65
N SER A 165 -9.13 9.29 -8.81
CA SER A 165 -9.41 8.57 -10.05
C SER A 165 -9.34 7.04 -9.94
N PRO A 166 -8.37 6.44 -9.21
CA PRO A 166 -8.32 4.99 -9.06
C PRO A 166 -9.60 4.40 -8.44
N LEU A 167 -10.32 5.18 -7.63
CA LEU A 167 -11.47 4.71 -6.88
C LEU A 167 -12.59 4.25 -7.82
N GLY A 168 -12.86 2.96 -7.84
CA GLY A 168 -13.89 2.33 -8.68
C GLY A 168 -13.50 2.15 -10.15
N TYR A 169 -12.33 2.64 -10.60
CA TYR A 169 -11.84 2.42 -11.96
C TYR A 169 -11.56 0.92 -12.18
N TYR A 170 -12.28 0.28 -13.10
CA TYR A 170 -12.35 -1.17 -13.28
C TYR A 170 -12.49 -1.96 -11.96
N LYS A 171 -13.31 -1.42 -11.04
CA LYS A 171 -13.54 -1.94 -9.68
C LYS A 171 -12.32 -1.88 -8.74
N PHE A 172 -11.29 -1.10 -9.06
CA PHE A 172 -10.18 -0.88 -8.13
C PHE A 172 -10.72 -0.28 -6.81
N PRO A 173 -10.40 -0.86 -5.64
CA PRO A 173 -11.19 -0.63 -4.42
C PRO A 173 -10.77 0.60 -3.60
N LYS A 174 -9.65 1.23 -3.95
CA LYS A 174 -8.97 2.26 -3.15
C LYS A 174 -8.72 3.53 -3.96
N SER A 175 -8.29 4.59 -3.29
CA SER A 175 -8.13 5.95 -3.83
C SER A 175 -6.76 6.21 -4.44
N CYS A 176 -5.77 5.39 -4.11
CA CYS A 176 -4.43 5.37 -4.69
C CYS A 176 -3.88 3.96 -4.81
N CYS A 177 -2.73 3.81 -5.47
CA CYS A 177 -1.94 2.58 -5.42
C CYS A 177 -0.77 2.75 -4.46
N THR A 178 -0.47 1.71 -3.69
CA THR A 178 0.71 1.65 -2.80
C THR A 178 1.50 0.38 -3.11
N SER A 179 2.63 0.52 -3.79
CA SER A 179 3.42 -0.60 -4.32
C SER A 179 4.70 -0.77 -3.51
N VAL A 180 4.71 -1.76 -2.61
CA VAL A 180 5.82 -2.01 -1.70
C VAL A 180 6.78 -3.06 -2.26
N ASN A 181 8.08 -2.77 -2.21
CA ASN A 181 9.17 -3.68 -2.57
C ASN A 181 9.00 -4.37 -3.94
N GLU A 182 8.70 -5.67 -3.99
CA GLU A 182 8.56 -6.45 -5.23
C GLU A 182 7.27 -6.19 -6.01
N VAL A 183 6.33 -5.41 -5.45
CA VAL A 183 5.13 -4.95 -6.17
C VAL A 183 5.54 -3.91 -7.19
N ILE A 184 5.38 -4.22 -8.48
CA ILE A 184 5.78 -3.34 -9.59
C ILE A 184 4.89 -2.10 -9.66
N CYS A 185 3.57 -2.31 -9.66
CA CYS A 185 2.56 -1.25 -9.69
C CYS A 185 1.21 -1.81 -9.20
N HIS A 186 0.25 -0.92 -8.99
CA HIS A 186 -1.14 -1.26 -8.63
C HIS A 186 -1.28 -2.08 -7.34
N GLY A 187 -0.36 -1.93 -6.38
CA GLY A 187 -0.56 -2.47 -5.04
C GLY A 187 -1.80 -1.85 -4.40
N ILE A 188 -2.69 -2.68 -3.85
CA ILE A 188 -3.92 -2.22 -3.20
C ILE A 188 -3.60 -1.86 -1.75
N PRO A 189 -3.88 -0.62 -1.30
CA PRO A 189 -3.78 -0.23 0.11
C PRO A 189 -4.49 -1.21 1.05
N ASP A 190 -3.78 -1.68 2.06
CA ASP A 190 -4.23 -2.68 3.02
C ASP A 190 -3.64 -2.45 4.43
N LEU A 191 -3.98 -3.33 5.38
CA LEU A 191 -3.58 -3.21 6.78
C LEU A 191 -2.13 -3.68 7.06
N ARG A 192 -1.28 -3.90 6.04
CA ARG A 192 0.13 -4.22 6.28
C ARG A 192 0.86 -2.95 6.76
N PRO A 193 1.49 -2.96 7.95
CA PRO A 193 2.36 -1.86 8.35
C PRO A 193 3.64 -1.84 7.51
N LEU A 194 4.09 -0.66 7.12
CA LEU A 194 5.37 -0.47 6.45
C LEU A 194 6.53 -0.79 7.40
N GLU A 195 7.55 -1.49 6.89
CA GLU A 195 8.71 -1.92 7.68
C GLU A 195 9.92 -1.01 7.41
N ASN A 196 10.79 -0.85 8.42
CA ASN A 196 12.01 -0.07 8.25
C ASN A 196 12.95 -0.75 7.25
N GLY A 197 13.22 -0.07 6.13
CA GLY A 197 13.95 -0.60 4.98
C GLY A 197 13.07 -0.92 3.77
N ASP A 198 11.75 -0.76 3.86
CA ASP A 198 10.85 -0.88 2.71
C ASP A 198 11.07 0.25 1.69
N LEU A 199 10.81 -0.07 0.42
CA LEU A 199 10.46 0.91 -0.60
C LEU A 199 8.95 0.95 -0.73
N CYS A 200 8.34 2.12 -0.80
CA CYS A 200 6.92 2.28 -1.04
C CYS A 200 6.69 3.31 -2.16
N ASN A 201 6.23 2.87 -3.32
CA ASN A 201 5.73 3.78 -4.35
C ASN A 201 4.28 4.13 -4.06
N VAL A 202 3.94 5.41 -4.14
CA VAL A 202 2.56 5.90 -4.04
C VAL A 202 2.18 6.53 -5.37
N ASP A 203 1.11 6.00 -5.98
CA ASP A 203 0.59 6.45 -7.27
C ASP A 203 -0.73 7.20 -7.10
N ILE A 204 -0.72 8.46 -7.53
CA ILE A 204 -1.77 9.43 -7.32
C ILE A 204 -2.31 9.87 -8.67
N THR A 205 -3.61 9.66 -8.84
CA THR A 205 -4.33 10.25 -9.97
C THR A 205 -5.58 10.97 -9.46
N VAL A 206 -5.66 12.28 -9.64
CA VAL A 206 -6.84 13.09 -9.27
C VAL A 206 -7.69 13.41 -10.48
N TYR A 207 -9.00 13.48 -10.31
CA TYR A 207 -9.94 13.98 -11.32
C TYR A 207 -10.54 15.29 -10.82
N HIS A 208 -10.32 16.36 -11.57
CA HIS A 208 -10.82 17.70 -11.25
C HIS A 208 -11.36 18.36 -12.51
N ARG A 209 -12.63 18.78 -12.46
CA ARG A 209 -13.32 19.55 -13.53
C ARG A 209 -13.14 18.95 -14.94
N GLY A 210 -13.22 17.64 -15.08
CA GLY A 210 -13.13 16.97 -16.39
C GLY A 210 -11.74 16.43 -16.75
N PHE A 211 -10.69 16.75 -15.98
CA PHE A 211 -9.32 16.37 -16.30
C PHE A 211 -8.68 15.50 -15.22
N HIS A 212 -7.84 14.56 -15.65
CA HIS A 212 -7.02 13.74 -14.77
C HIS A 212 -5.60 14.31 -14.65
N GLY A 213 -5.06 14.34 -13.43
CA GLY A 213 -3.66 14.64 -13.16
C GLY A 213 -3.00 13.42 -12.50
N ASP A 214 -1.95 12.88 -13.12
CA ASP A 214 -1.35 11.59 -12.79
C ASP A 214 0.15 11.70 -12.50
N LEU A 215 0.61 11.14 -11.38
CA LEU A 215 2.00 11.07 -10.97
C LEU A 215 2.24 10.05 -9.85
N ASN A 216 3.47 9.55 -9.75
CA ASN A 216 3.91 8.71 -8.64
C ASN A 216 5.38 8.95 -8.30
N GLU A 217 5.75 8.60 -7.07
CA GLU A 217 7.13 8.58 -6.60
C GLU A 217 7.36 7.39 -5.66
N THR A 218 8.62 6.93 -5.58
CA THR A 218 9.05 5.86 -4.68
C THR A 218 9.78 6.43 -3.47
N PHE A 219 9.26 6.14 -2.28
CA PHE A 219 9.76 6.64 -1.02
C PHE A 219 10.54 5.57 -0.24
N PHE A 220 11.49 6.04 0.56
CA PHE A 220 12.24 5.24 1.52
C PHE A 220 11.49 5.18 2.85
N VAL A 221 11.24 3.99 3.38
CA VAL A 221 10.61 3.82 4.69
C VAL A 221 11.69 3.66 5.75
N GLY A 222 11.85 4.66 6.62
CA GLY A 222 12.86 4.64 7.68
C GLY A 222 14.29 4.79 7.16
N ASP A 223 15.26 4.36 7.97
CA ASP A 223 16.69 4.56 7.74
C ASP A 223 17.44 3.30 7.26
N LYS A 224 16.83 2.11 7.35
CA LYS A 224 17.45 0.81 7.00
C LYS A 224 17.31 0.42 5.53
N VAL A 225 17.07 1.37 4.63
CA VAL A 225 17.03 1.09 3.19
C VAL A 225 18.44 0.78 2.68
N SER A 226 18.62 -0.40 2.07
CA SER A 226 19.91 -0.86 1.55
C SER A 226 20.42 0.01 0.41
N GLU A 227 21.75 0.02 0.20
CA GLU A 227 22.37 0.74 -0.91
C GLU A 227 21.86 0.26 -2.29
N GLU A 228 21.56 -1.03 -2.43
CA GLU A 228 20.95 -1.56 -3.64
C GLU A 228 19.57 -0.94 -3.92
N LYS A 229 18.71 -0.86 -2.89
CA LYS A 229 17.40 -0.22 -2.99
C LYS A 229 17.52 1.29 -3.28
N ARG A 230 18.48 1.98 -2.66
CA ARG A 230 18.77 3.40 -2.94
C ARG A 230 19.20 3.62 -4.38
N LYS A 231 20.13 2.79 -4.88
CA LYS A 231 20.58 2.81 -6.28
C LYS A 231 19.43 2.53 -7.24
N LEU A 232 18.55 1.57 -6.94
CA LEU A 232 17.36 1.28 -7.75
C LEU A 232 16.46 2.51 -7.89
N VAL A 233 16.11 3.17 -6.79
CA VAL A 233 15.25 4.37 -6.82
C VAL A 233 15.91 5.50 -7.59
N GLN A 234 17.21 5.74 -7.37
CA GLN A 234 17.99 6.76 -8.08
C GLN A 234 17.99 6.52 -9.59
N VAL A 235 18.33 5.30 -10.04
CA VAL A 235 18.38 4.96 -11.46
C VAL A 235 16.99 5.05 -12.11
N THR A 236 15.92 4.65 -11.40
CA THR A 236 14.55 4.83 -11.89
C THR A 236 14.20 6.29 -12.11
N TYR A 237 14.58 7.19 -11.19
CA TYR A 237 14.36 8.63 -11.35
C TYR A 237 15.17 9.22 -12.51
N GLU A 238 16.45 8.83 -12.64
CA GLU A 238 17.30 9.26 -13.76
C GLU A 238 16.75 8.81 -15.12
N CYS A 239 16.26 7.57 -15.21
CA CYS A 239 15.59 7.06 -16.40
C CYS A 239 14.37 7.91 -16.78
N LEU A 240 13.55 8.31 -15.80
CA LEU A 240 12.40 9.20 -16.03
C LEU A 240 12.85 10.56 -16.54
N GLN A 241 13.83 11.19 -15.89
CA GLN A 241 14.34 12.51 -16.28
C GLN A 241 14.93 12.51 -17.69
N GLN A 242 15.69 11.47 -18.05
CA GLN A 242 16.19 11.31 -19.42
C GLN A 242 15.06 11.11 -20.43
N GLY A 243 14.04 10.31 -20.07
CA GLY A 243 12.85 10.13 -20.88
C GLY A 243 12.11 11.44 -21.16
N ILE A 244 12.01 12.32 -20.16
CA ILE A 244 11.42 13.66 -20.28
C ILE A 244 12.29 14.57 -21.18
N GLY A 245 13.61 14.53 -21.01
CA GLY A 245 14.56 15.39 -21.73
C GLY A 245 14.60 15.20 -23.26
N ILE A 246 14.17 14.04 -23.77
CA ILE A 246 14.16 13.74 -25.21
C ILE A 246 13.06 14.51 -25.98
N GLY A 247 12.03 15.03 -25.28
CA GLY A 247 10.94 15.79 -25.90
C GLY A 247 9.93 14.96 -26.70
N GLN A 248 8.86 15.61 -27.16
CA GLN A 248 7.62 14.99 -27.69
C GLN A 248 7.78 14.20 -29.00
N PHE A 249 8.78 14.49 -29.84
CA PHE A 249 8.86 13.97 -31.22
C PHE A 249 9.41 12.53 -31.35
N PHE A 250 9.91 11.92 -30.28
CA PHE A 250 10.59 10.61 -30.34
C PHE A 250 10.01 9.56 -29.38
N ALA A 251 8.67 9.38 -29.39
CA ALA A 251 7.98 8.45 -28.48
C ALA A 251 8.53 7.00 -28.51
N ARG A 252 8.99 6.51 -29.67
CA ARG A 252 9.62 5.18 -29.79
C ARG A 252 11.05 5.13 -29.22
N GLU A 253 11.77 6.25 -29.21
CA GLU A 253 13.15 6.32 -28.72
C GLU A 253 13.22 6.46 -27.20
N ARG A 254 12.16 6.98 -26.54
CA ARG A 254 12.06 7.02 -25.07
C ARG A 254 12.27 5.65 -24.43
N LYS A 255 11.70 4.58 -25.02
CA LYS A 255 11.91 3.20 -24.55
C LYS A 255 13.38 2.78 -24.67
N ASN A 256 14.04 3.13 -25.77
CA ASN A 256 15.44 2.77 -26.00
C ASN A 256 16.37 3.47 -25.03
N VAL A 257 16.14 4.74 -24.72
CA VAL A 257 16.98 5.47 -23.75
C VAL A 257 16.82 4.92 -22.33
N ILE A 258 15.59 4.65 -21.89
CA ILE A 258 15.33 4.04 -20.57
C ILE A 258 16.02 2.66 -20.47
N MET A 259 15.91 1.84 -21.52
CA MET A 259 16.56 0.52 -21.55
C MET A 259 18.08 0.63 -21.53
N THR A 260 18.67 1.55 -22.30
CA THR A 260 20.13 1.75 -22.35
C THR A 260 20.67 2.29 -21.02
N HIS A 261 20.03 3.29 -20.40
CA HIS A 261 20.47 3.80 -19.10
C HIS A 261 20.44 2.70 -18.04
N LYS A 262 19.37 1.89 -17.99
CA LYS A 262 19.29 0.73 -17.08
C LYS A 262 20.47 -0.24 -17.26
N HIS A 263 20.95 -0.46 -18.47
CA HIS A 263 22.04 -1.40 -18.73
C HIS A 263 23.43 -0.88 -18.32
N ILE A 264 23.62 0.44 -18.19
CA ILE A 264 24.90 1.04 -17.77
C ILE A 264 25.20 0.75 -16.29
N TYR A 265 24.18 0.53 -15.47
CA TYR A 265 24.33 0.37 -14.01
C TYR A 265 24.26 -1.08 -13.52
N ARG A 266 24.25 -2.05 -14.45
CA ARG A 266 24.35 -3.48 -14.15
C ARG A 266 25.76 -3.91 -13.80
#